data_AF-A0A3C1SRN1-F1
#
_entry.id   AF-A0A3C1SRN1-F1
#
_cell.length_a   1.000
_cell.length_b   1.000
_cell.length_c   1.000
_cell.angle_alpha   90.00
_cell.angle_beta   90.00
_cell.angle_gamma   90.00
#
_symmetry.space_group_name_H-M   'P 1'
#
loop_
_entity.id
_entity.type
_entity.pdbx_description
1 polymer ?
#
loop_
_entity_poly.entity_id
_entity_poly.type
_entity_poly.pdbx_seq_one_letter_code
_entity_poly.pdbx_strand_id
1 'polypeptide(L)'
;AHPGQYSHFVLLDHQDWLAWHQPAALEEEWRLILANSRPGSRILLRSAGHDLGFLPAWTQRALRFFPNLTEPLHQQDRVGTYGSLHLAEVA
;
A
#
# COMPACT_ATOMS: atom_id res chain seq x y z
N ALA A 1 15.89 11.99 12.13
CA ALA A 1 15.27 11.49 10.90
C ALA A 1 15.84 10.10 10.62
N HIS A 2 15.02 9.14 10.21
CA HIS A 2 15.45 7.78 9.88
C HIS A 2 15.41 7.56 8.35
N PRO A 3 16.27 8.24 7.54
CA PRO A 3 16.30 8.04 6.11
C PRO A 3 16.97 6.70 5.80
N GLY A 4 16.20 5.63 5.88
CA GLY A 4 16.62 4.29 5.44
C GLY A 4 16.17 4.02 4.02
N GLN A 5 16.92 3.21 3.27
CA GLN A 5 16.43 2.60 2.03
C GLN A 5 15.75 1.28 2.38
N TYR A 6 14.55 1.35 2.94
CA TYR A 6 13.81 0.16 3.36
C TYR A 6 13.41 -0.65 2.13
N SER A 7 13.60 -1.96 2.23
CA SER A 7 13.26 -2.89 1.16
C SER A 7 11.85 -3.46 1.27
N HIS A 8 11.21 -3.34 2.44
CA HIS A 8 9.90 -3.92 2.72
C HIS A 8 9.08 -2.99 3.61
N PHE A 9 7.83 -2.77 3.24
CA PHE A 9 6.82 -2.02 3.99
C PHE A 9 5.60 -2.90 4.16
N VAL A 10 5.01 -2.85 5.36
CA VAL A 10 3.82 -3.65 5.70
C VAL A 10 2.78 -2.70 6.28
N LEU A 11 1.78 -2.38 5.47
CA LEU A 11 0.70 -1.44 5.76
C LEU A 11 -0.55 -2.27 6.05
N LEU A 12 -0.74 -2.60 7.32
CA LEU A 12 -1.77 -3.54 7.74
C LEU A 12 -3.15 -2.89 7.86
N ASP A 13 -3.25 -1.57 8.00
CA ASP A 13 -4.51 -0.87 8.27
C ASP A 13 -4.45 0.61 7.80
N HIS A 14 -5.52 1.37 8.05
CA HIS A 14 -5.66 2.84 8.09
C HIS A 14 -5.61 3.66 6.80
N GLN A 15 -5.16 3.11 5.67
CA GLN A 15 -4.97 3.89 4.44
C GLN A 15 -6.29 4.46 3.87
N ASP A 16 -7.35 3.65 3.85
CA ASP A 16 -8.69 4.05 3.42
C ASP A 16 -9.34 5.06 4.38
N TRP A 17 -9.12 4.89 5.68
CA TRP A 17 -9.55 5.85 6.69
C TRP A 17 -8.87 7.21 6.48
N LEU A 18 -7.56 7.23 6.23
CA LEU A 18 -6.84 8.47 5.89
C LEU A 18 -7.38 9.09 4.61
N ALA A 19 -7.72 8.30 3.60
CA ALA A 19 -8.30 8.84 2.37
C ALA A 19 -9.58 9.63 2.61
N TRP A 20 -10.44 9.15 3.53
CA TRP A 20 -11.71 9.79 3.85
C TRP A 20 -11.58 10.95 4.84
N HIS A 21 -10.73 10.82 5.85
CA HIS A 21 -10.67 11.77 6.97
C HIS A 21 -9.48 12.72 6.92
N GLN A 22 -8.35 12.32 6.32
CA GLN A 22 -7.09 13.07 6.31
C GLN A 22 -6.32 12.89 4.99
N PRO A 23 -6.87 13.30 3.84
CA PRO A 23 -6.26 13.06 2.53
C PRO A 23 -4.87 13.70 2.38
N ALA A 24 -4.61 14.81 3.07
CA ALA A 24 -3.28 15.42 3.10
C ALA A 24 -2.25 14.58 3.86
N ALA A 25 -2.67 13.86 4.91
CA ALA A 25 -1.79 12.94 5.64
C ALA A 25 -1.52 11.67 4.82
N LEU A 26 -2.53 11.16 4.09
CA LEU A 26 -2.32 10.06 3.13
C LEU A 26 -1.28 10.44 2.07
N GLU A 27 -1.43 11.62 1.46
CA GLU A 27 -0.49 12.14 0.46
C GLU A 27 0.95 12.20 1.02
N GLU A 28 1.12 12.75 2.23
CA GLU A 28 2.42 12.86 2.87
C GLU A 28 3.02 11.49 3.22
N GLU A 29 2.21 10.57 3.76
CA GLU A 29 2.65 9.23 4.11
C GLU A 29 3.19 8.48 2.89
N TRP A 30 2.49 8.55 1.75
CA TRP A 30 2.96 7.94 0.51
C TRP A 30 4.24 8.57 -0.02
N ARG A 31 4.40 9.89 0.08
CA ARG A 31 5.66 10.56 -0.27
C ARG A 31 6.81 10.07 0.59
N LEU A 32 6.58 9.94 1.90
CA LEU A 32 7.59 9.44 2.83
C LEU A 32 7.93 7.97 2.58
N ILE A 33 6.95 7.11 2.32
CA ILE A 33 7.19 5.70 1.97
C ILE A 33 8.10 5.61 0.74
N LEU A 34 7.79 6.33 -0.34
CA LEU A 34 8.61 6.28 -1.54
C LEU A 34 9.98 6.95 -1.38
N ALA A 35 10.06 8.07 -0.65
CA ALA A 35 11.33 8.73 -0.37
C ALA A 35 12.30 7.85 0.45
N ASN A 36 11.76 6.91 1.22
CA ASN A 36 12.53 5.94 2.02
C ASN A 36 12.55 4.53 1.39
N SER A 37 12.09 4.40 0.15
CA SER A 37 12.18 3.16 -0.63
C SER A 37 13.44 3.14 -1.49
N ARG A 38 13.69 1.98 -2.09
CA ARG A 38 14.63 1.80 -3.21
C ARG A 38 13.91 1.08 -4.35
N PRO A 39 14.41 1.13 -5.60
CA PRO A 39 13.87 0.29 -6.67
C PRO A 39 13.84 -1.19 -6.23
N GLY A 40 12.72 -1.86 -6.49
CA GLY A 40 12.46 -3.22 -6.03
C GLY A 40 11.99 -3.35 -4.56
N SER A 41 11.79 -2.24 -3.84
CA SER A 41 11.16 -2.30 -2.51
C SER A 41 9.73 -2.83 -2.62
N ARG A 42 9.34 -3.69 -1.68
CA ARG A 42 8.02 -4.35 -1.66
C ARG A 42 7.13 -3.72 -0.62
N ILE A 43 5.87 -3.53 -0.96
CA ILE A 43 4.85 -2.96 -0.08
C ILE A 43 3.69 -3.94 -0.05
N LEU A 44 3.42 -4.51 1.14
CA LEU A 44 2.23 -5.31 1.40
C LEU A 44 1.17 -4.40 2.01
N LEU A 45 -0.01 -4.32 1.39
CA LEU A 45 -1.10 -3.48 1.84
C LEU A 45 -2.36 -4.29 2.09
N ARG A 46 -3.09 -3.94 3.15
CA ARG A 46 -4.46 -4.39 3.40
C ARG A 46 -5.37 -3.17 3.60
N SER A 47 -6.61 -3.28 3.17
CA SER A 47 -7.63 -2.22 3.29
C SER A 47 -9.00 -2.83 3.56
N ALA A 48 -9.86 -2.13 4.27
CA ALA A 48 -11.27 -2.46 4.42
C ALA A 48 -12.02 -2.33 3.08
N GLY A 49 -11.58 -1.43 2.18
CA GLY A 49 -12.07 -1.32 0.81
C GLY A 49 -11.68 -2.51 -0.08
N HIS A 50 -12.44 -2.72 -1.15
CA HIS A 50 -12.19 -3.81 -2.12
C HIS A 50 -11.06 -3.48 -3.11
N ASP A 51 -10.73 -2.21 -3.28
CA ASP A 51 -9.67 -1.76 -4.17
C ASP A 51 -8.90 -0.57 -3.57
N LEU A 52 -7.84 -0.16 -4.27
CA LEU A 52 -6.94 0.94 -3.87
C LEU A 52 -7.21 2.23 -4.68
N GLY A 53 -8.42 2.43 -5.17
CA GLY A 53 -8.80 3.61 -5.96
C GLY A 53 -8.65 4.93 -5.18
N PHE A 54 -8.56 4.86 -3.86
CA PHE A 54 -8.34 6.01 -2.97
C PHE A 54 -6.88 6.46 -2.88
N LEU A 55 -5.92 5.65 -3.36
CA LEU A 55 -4.52 6.05 -3.34
C LEU A 55 -4.26 7.24 -4.25
N PRO A 56 -3.33 8.14 -3.90
CA PRO A 56 -2.99 9.25 -4.78
C PRO A 56 -2.59 8.77 -6.16
N ALA A 57 -3.17 9.35 -7.22
CA ALA A 57 -3.01 8.87 -8.60
C ALA A 57 -1.54 8.76 -9.05
N TRP A 58 -0.65 9.57 -8.48
CA TRP A 58 0.77 9.53 -8.81
C TRP A 58 1.47 8.25 -8.31
N THR A 59 0.96 7.59 -7.28
CA THR A 59 1.52 6.32 -6.75
C THR A 59 1.44 5.20 -7.79
N GLN A 60 0.39 5.19 -8.63
CA GLN A 60 0.22 4.20 -9.70
C GLN A 60 1.34 4.22 -10.73
N ARG A 61 2.05 5.36 -10.88
CA ARG A 61 3.21 5.47 -11.78
C ARG A 61 4.51 4.96 -11.15
N ALA A 62 4.57 4.93 -9.82
CA ALA A 62 5.76 4.54 -9.08
C ALA A 62 5.71 3.08 -8.60
N LEU A 63 4.54 2.44 -8.70
CA LEU A 63 4.29 1.11 -8.16
C LEU A 63 3.83 0.14 -9.24
N ARG A 64 4.40 -1.06 -9.21
CA ARG A 64 3.93 -2.23 -9.96
C ARG A 64 3.17 -3.15 -9.03
N PHE A 65 1.89 -3.38 -9.30
CA PHE A 65 1.03 -4.27 -8.52
C PHE A 65 1.01 -5.71 -9.07
N PHE A 66 0.76 -6.68 -8.19
CA PHE A 66 0.72 -8.12 -8.51
C PHE A 66 -0.62 -8.78 -8.13
N PRO A 67 -1.76 -8.37 -8.73
CA PRO A 67 -3.09 -8.89 -8.38
C PRO A 67 -3.21 -10.41 -8.55
N ASN A 68 -2.63 -10.97 -9.63
CA ASN A 68 -2.62 -12.43 -9.87
C ASN A 68 -1.99 -13.24 -8.73
N LEU A 69 -1.10 -12.62 -7.94
CA LEU A 69 -0.53 -13.24 -6.75
C LEU A 69 -1.41 -13.02 -5.52
N THR A 70 -1.92 -11.80 -5.32
CA THR A 70 -2.58 -11.45 -4.06
C THR A 70 -4.07 -11.77 -4.00
N GLU A 71 -4.80 -11.77 -5.12
CA GLU A 71 -6.21 -12.11 -5.14
C GLU A 71 -6.48 -13.55 -4.64
N PRO A 72 -5.76 -14.59 -5.09
CA PRO A 72 -5.96 -15.95 -4.55
C PRO A 72 -5.56 -16.07 -3.08
N LEU A 73 -4.54 -15.30 -2.64
CA LEU A 73 -4.09 -15.28 -1.25
C LEU A 73 -5.10 -14.59 -0.33
N HIS A 74 -5.77 -13.55 -0.82
CA HIS A 74 -6.82 -12.86 -0.08
C HIS A 74 -7.98 -13.79 0.26
N GLN A 75 -8.38 -14.67 -0.67
CA GLN A 75 -9.42 -15.68 -0.44
C GLN A 75 -9.05 -16.70 0.65
N GLN A 76 -7.76 -16.82 0.98
CA GLN A 76 -7.26 -17.69 2.04
C GLN A 76 -7.03 -16.95 3.36
N ASP A 77 -7.33 -15.65 3.42
CA ASP A 77 -7.15 -14.86 4.63
C ASP A 77 -8.10 -15.33 5.74
N ARG A 78 -7.54 -15.60 6.91
CA ARG A 78 -8.27 -16.10 8.08
C ARG A 78 -8.76 -14.98 8.99
N VAL A 79 -8.24 -13.76 8.80
CA VAL A 79 -8.61 -12.61 9.63
C VAL A 79 -10.00 -12.10 9.26
N GLY A 80 -10.34 -12.06 7.97
CA GLY A 80 -11.67 -11.68 7.48
C GLY A 80 -12.09 -10.23 7.73
N THR A 81 -11.18 -9.39 8.25
CA THR A 81 -11.43 -7.97 8.56
C THR A 81 -11.26 -7.05 7.35
N TYR A 82 -10.36 -7.41 6.42
CA TYR A 82 -10.00 -6.57 5.28
C TYR A 82 -10.78 -7.00 4.03
N GLY A 83 -11.18 -6.03 3.22
CA GLY A 83 -11.84 -6.24 1.94
C GLY A 83 -10.87 -6.49 0.78
N SER A 84 -9.58 -6.23 0.98
CA SER A 84 -8.56 -6.52 -0.04
C SER A 84 -7.14 -6.69 0.52
N LEU A 85 -6.29 -7.37 -0.27
CA LEU A 85 -4.86 -7.58 -0.04
C LEU A 85 -4.09 -7.28 -1.31
N HIS A 86 -3.04 -6.46 -1.21
CA HIS A 86 -2.25 -6.03 -2.35
C HIS A 86 -0.76 -6.17 -2.07
N LEU A 87 -0.02 -6.54 -3.11
CA LEU A 87 1.43 -6.46 -3.14
C LEU A 87 1.81 -5.49 -4.26
N ALA A 88 2.66 -4.53 -3.91
CA ALA A 88 3.27 -3.61 -4.85
C ALA A 88 4.80 -3.68 -4.75
N GLU A 89 5.46 -3.35 -5.85
CA GLU A 89 6.90 -3.15 -5.93
C GLU A 89 7.18 -1.75 -6.46
N VAL A 90 8.11 -1.05 -5.83
CA VAL A 90 8.58 0.27 -6.25
C VAL A 90 9.42 0.11 -7.52
N ALA A 91 9.07 0.86 -8.57
CA ALA A 91 9.74 0.83 -9.88
C ALA A 91 11.17 1.40 -9.85
#